data_AF-A0A966KCG0-F1
#
_entry.id   AF-A0A966KCG0-F1
#
_cell.length_a   1.000
_cell.length_b   1.000
_cell.length_c   1.000
_cell.angle_alpha   90.00
_cell.angle_beta   90.00
_cell.angle_gamma   90.00
#
_symmetry.space_group_name_H-M   'P 1'
#
loop_
_entity.id
_entity.type
_entity.pdbx_description
1 polymer ?
#
loop_
_entity_poly.entity_id
_entity_poly.type
_entity_poly.pdbx_seq_one_letter_code
_entity_poly.pdbx_strand_id
1 'polypeptide(L)'
;MKSVFKTFVLILTLFGLQSLAFAQTPIKVEEGFDYRVLPIAQPIDVKGKVEVIEFFWYGCPHCFEFEPDLKAWLKRQNKDVVFKKVPIAFRDELMPHSLLFYDLQPKGIGVHMISPGFVETEATAQNDFEMPALISATTAANEILDGIARGEFDIHFPKRFSGFLKFLRLLPYPIYFWILRKFVKI
;
A
#
# COMPACT_ATOMS: atom_id res chain seq x y z
N MET A 1 -14.37 18.39 -55.32
CA MET A 1 -14.01 17.22 -54.48
C MET A 1 -12.54 17.16 -54.07
N LYS A 2 -11.55 17.36 -54.95
CA LYS A 2 -10.11 17.27 -54.59
C LYS A 2 -9.60 18.35 -53.61
N SER A 3 -10.23 19.54 -53.60
CA SER A 3 -9.87 20.65 -52.71
C SER A 3 -10.36 20.43 -51.27
N VAL A 4 -11.59 19.94 -51.09
CA VAL A 4 -12.16 19.65 -49.75
C VAL A 4 -11.39 18.53 -49.04
N PHE A 5 -10.94 17.50 -49.78
CA PHE A 5 -10.14 16.42 -49.23
C PHE A 5 -8.74 16.88 -48.78
N LYS A 6 -8.10 17.80 -49.51
CA LYS A 6 -6.82 18.40 -49.10
C LYS A 6 -6.96 19.28 -47.86
N THR A 7 -8.05 20.03 -47.74
CA THR A 7 -8.32 20.85 -46.55
C THR A 7 -8.62 19.98 -45.32
N PHE A 8 -9.32 18.86 -45.48
CA PHE A 8 -9.60 17.93 -44.38
C PHE A 8 -8.34 17.21 -43.89
N VAL A 9 -7.45 16.78 -44.80
CA VAL A 9 -6.16 16.17 -44.44
C VAL A 9 -5.25 17.19 -43.74
N LEU A 10 -5.23 18.45 -44.20
CA LEU A 10 -4.40 19.51 -43.58
C LEU A 10 -4.87 19.84 -42.14
N ILE A 11 -6.19 19.88 -41.90
CA ILE A 11 -6.77 20.09 -40.57
C ILE A 11 -6.51 18.89 -39.65
N LEU A 12 -6.60 17.66 -40.16
CA LEU A 12 -6.26 16.45 -39.38
C LEU A 12 -4.77 16.42 -38.97
N THR A 13 -3.87 16.86 -39.86
CA THR A 13 -2.44 16.94 -39.55
C THR A 13 -2.10 18.09 -38.59
N LEU A 14 -2.84 19.20 -38.60
CA LEU A 14 -2.64 20.29 -37.63
C LEU A 14 -3.19 19.92 -36.23
N PHE A 15 -4.29 19.16 -36.15
CA PHE A 15 -4.84 18.70 -34.87
C PHE A 15 -4.00 17.58 -34.23
N GLY A 16 -3.38 16.72 -35.04
CA GLY A 16 -2.51 15.63 -34.54
C GLY A 16 -1.20 16.10 -33.90
N LEU A 17 -0.72 17.32 -34.21
CA LEU A 17 0.52 17.86 -33.64
C LEU A 17 0.35 18.53 -32.27
N GLN A 18 -0.87 18.87 -31.86
CA GLN A 18 -1.11 19.56 -30.58
C GLN A 18 -1.18 18.60 -29.38
N SER A 19 -1.18 17.28 -29.61
CA SER A 19 -1.37 16.26 -28.55
C SER A 19 -0.08 15.80 -27.87
N LEU A 20 1.10 16.27 -28.30
CA LEU A 20 2.39 15.81 -27.75
C LEU A 20 3.02 16.77 -26.72
N ALA A 21 2.35 17.87 -26.38
CA ALA A 21 2.85 18.83 -25.39
C ALA A 21 2.05 18.74 -24.08
N PHE A 22 2.03 17.56 -23.45
CA PHE A 22 1.94 17.54 -21.99
C PHE A 22 3.28 18.02 -21.45
N ALA A 23 3.48 19.34 -21.44
CA ALA A 23 4.52 19.95 -20.65
C ALA A 23 4.29 19.52 -19.20
N GLN A 24 5.23 18.75 -18.64
CA GLN A 24 5.31 18.55 -17.20
C GLN A 24 5.53 19.92 -16.59
N THR A 25 4.46 20.57 -16.13
CA THR A 25 4.58 21.72 -15.24
C THR A 25 5.50 21.30 -14.09
N PRO A 26 6.59 22.04 -13.83
CA PRO A 26 7.44 21.73 -12.69
C PRO A 26 6.56 21.68 -11.45
N ILE A 27 6.64 20.58 -10.71
CA ILE A 27 5.88 20.40 -9.48
C ILE A 27 6.31 21.53 -8.54
N LYS A 28 5.40 22.47 -8.28
CA LYS A 28 5.62 23.53 -7.32
C LYS A 28 5.44 22.92 -5.93
N VAL A 29 6.53 22.86 -5.18
CA VAL A 29 6.52 22.34 -3.80
C VAL A 29 6.37 23.52 -2.85
N GLU A 30 5.29 23.56 -2.09
CA GLU A 30 4.89 24.68 -1.23
C GLU A 30 4.89 24.28 0.26
N GLU A 31 5.68 25.01 1.07
CA GLU A 31 5.57 24.93 2.53
C GLU A 31 4.19 25.45 2.95
N GLY A 32 3.40 24.64 3.65
CA GLY A 32 1.97 24.92 3.65
C GLY A 32 1.13 23.69 3.37
N PHE A 33 1.53 23.03 2.30
CA PHE A 33 0.71 22.09 1.58
C PHE A 33 1.46 20.77 1.42
N ASP A 34 2.66 20.80 0.82
CA ASP A 34 3.45 19.61 0.55
C ASP A 34 4.34 19.21 1.73
N TYR A 35 4.86 20.19 2.47
CA TYR A 35 5.76 19.95 3.59
C TYR A 35 5.66 21.00 4.70
N ARG A 36 6.32 20.69 5.82
CA ARG A 36 6.54 21.58 6.96
C ARG A 36 8.00 21.55 7.35
N VAL A 37 8.58 22.73 7.61
CA VAL A 37 9.88 22.80 8.26
C VAL A 37 9.69 22.53 9.75
N LEU A 38 10.40 21.53 10.28
CA LEU A 38 10.41 21.28 11.71
C LEU A 38 11.09 22.45 12.44
N PRO A 39 10.52 22.96 13.54
CA PRO A 39 11.08 24.10 14.25
C PRO A 39 12.43 23.77 14.90
N ILE A 40 12.68 22.49 15.17
CA ILE A 40 13.92 21.98 15.73
C ILE A 40 14.56 21.06 14.69
N ALA A 41 15.76 21.43 14.25
CA ALA A 41 16.56 20.60 13.36
C ALA A 41 16.83 19.24 14.04
N GLN A 42 16.48 18.16 13.35
CA GLN A 42 16.72 16.82 13.86
C GLN A 42 18.21 16.47 13.71
N PRO A 43 18.79 15.73 14.66
CA PRO A 43 20.15 15.24 14.52
C PRO A 43 20.25 14.34 13.28
N ILE A 44 21.35 14.48 12.54
CA ILE A 44 21.69 13.61 11.40
C ILE A 44 22.82 12.67 11.81
N ASP A 45 22.74 11.40 11.41
CA ASP A 45 23.81 10.44 11.76
C ASP A 45 25.02 10.58 10.83
N VAL A 46 24.79 10.97 9.57
CA VAL A 46 25.85 11.10 8.57
C VAL A 46 25.98 12.55 8.11
N LYS A 47 27.03 13.22 8.58
CA LYS A 47 27.32 14.62 8.23
C LYS A 47 27.54 14.77 6.72
N GLY A 48 26.99 15.84 6.14
CA GLY A 48 27.15 16.16 4.72
C GLY A 48 26.31 15.29 3.78
N LYS A 49 25.36 14.52 4.31
CA LYS A 49 24.39 13.74 3.54
C LYS A 49 22.98 14.23 3.80
N VAL A 50 22.11 14.07 2.80
CA VAL A 50 20.67 14.29 2.95
C VAL A 50 20.08 13.03 3.57
N GLU A 51 19.51 13.15 4.76
CA GLU A 51 18.86 12.04 5.44
C GLU A 51 17.36 12.04 5.16
N VAL A 52 16.84 10.91 4.68
CA VAL A 52 15.41 10.69 4.44
C VAL A 52 14.94 9.58 5.35
N ILE A 53 14.04 9.91 6.27
CA ILE A 53 13.51 8.98 7.27
C ILE A 53 12.06 8.64 6.94
N GLU A 54 11.76 7.36 6.79
CA GLU A 54 10.41 6.84 6.79
C GLU A 54 10.04 6.35 8.19
N PHE A 55 8.98 6.93 8.76
CA PHE A 55 8.35 6.40 9.96
C PHE A 55 7.26 5.41 9.56
N PHE A 56 7.35 4.16 10.03
CA PHE A 56 6.41 3.10 9.61
C PHE A 56 6.06 2.15 10.77
N TRP A 57 5.04 1.32 10.60
CA TRP A 57 4.81 0.16 11.47
C TRP A 57 4.20 -0.98 10.66
N TYR A 58 4.43 -2.25 11.04
CA TYR A 58 4.07 -3.39 10.20
C TYR A 58 2.56 -3.54 9.92
N GLY A 59 1.69 -3.05 10.80
CA GLY A 59 0.23 -3.09 10.60
C GLY A 59 -0.33 -1.91 9.79
N CYS A 60 0.52 -1.05 9.25
CA CYS A 60 0.12 0.15 8.52
C CYS A 60 -0.29 -0.17 7.08
N PRO A 61 -1.58 -0.07 6.70
CA PRO A 61 -1.98 -0.32 5.31
C PRO A 61 -1.36 0.70 4.35
N HIS A 62 -1.26 1.98 4.73
CA HIS A 62 -0.69 3.03 3.87
C HIS A 62 0.82 2.87 3.66
N CYS A 63 1.54 2.42 4.68
CA CYS A 63 2.97 2.17 4.58
C CYS A 63 3.22 0.98 3.63
N PHE A 64 2.38 -0.06 3.72
CA PHE A 64 2.42 -1.18 2.78
C PHE A 64 2.11 -0.75 1.34
N GLU A 65 1.07 0.05 1.14
CA GLU A 65 0.69 0.59 -0.18
C GLU A 65 1.79 1.47 -0.80
N PHE A 66 2.53 2.22 0.02
CA PHE A 66 3.61 3.11 -0.41
C PHE A 66 4.94 2.38 -0.70
N GLU A 67 5.15 1.20 -0.11
CA GLU A 67 6.41 0.47 -0.17
C GLU A 67 6.96 0.24 -1.60
N PRO A 68 6.15 -0.11 -2.62
CA PRO A 68 6.65 -0.31 -3.98
C PRO A 68 7.21 0.97 -4.60
N ASP A 69 6.52 2.10 -4.40
CA ASP A 69 6.94 3.40 -4.93
C ASP A 69 8.20 3.89 -4.22
N LEU A 70 8.28 3.70 -2.90
CA LEU A 70 9.47 3.99 -2.12
C LEU A 70 10.67 3.16 -2.58
N LYS A 71 10.51 1.85 -2.77
CA LYS A 71 11.58 0.98 -3.30
C LYS A 71 12.02 1.40 -4.71
N ALA A 72 11.09 1.79 -5.57
CA ALA A 72 11.40 2.29 -6.90
C ALA A 72 12.13 3.64 -6.86
N TRP A 73 11.76 4.52 -5.92
CA TRP A 73 12.45 5.78 -5.66
C TRP A 73 13.87 5.54 -5.14
N LEU A 74 14.06 4.66 -4.15
CA LEU A 74 15.37 4.33 -3.55
C LEU A 74 16.39 3.85 -4.58
N LYS A 75 15.95 3.02 -5.53
CA LYS A 75 16.82 2.52 -6.62
C LYS A 75 17.36 3.61 -7.54
N ARG A 76 16.76 4.80 -7.54
CA ARG A 76 17.11 5.94 -8.40
C ARG A 76 17.86 7.06 -7.65
N GLN A 77 18.08 6.92 -6.35
CA GLN A 77 18.70 7.98 -5.55
C GLN A 77 20.22 8.06 -5.71
N ASN A 78 20.72 9.28 -5.52
CA ASN A 78 22.15 9.58 -5.55
C ASN A 78 22.84 9.14 -4.24
N LYS A 79 24.18 9.03 -4.28
CA LYS A 79 25.01 8.59 -3.13
C LYS A 79 25.08 9.60 -1.98
N ASP A 80 24.56 10.80 -2.16
CA ASP A 80 24.43 11.83 -1.14
C ASP A 80 23.16 11.68 -0.29
N VAL A 81 22.22 10.82 -0.69
CA VAL A 81 21.02 10.49 0.06
C VAL A 81 21.26 9.25 0.94
N VAL A 82 20.93 9.36 2.22
CA VAL A 82 20.92 8.24 3.17
C VAL A 82 19.48 8.01 3.60
N PHE A 83 18.94 6.85 3.26
CA PHE A 83 17.59 6.47 3.64
C PHE A 83 17.57 5.61 4.90
N LYS A 84 16.60 5.85 5.79
CA LYS A 84 16.38 5.06 6.99
C LYS A 84 14.90 4.79 7.21
N LYS A 85 14.60 3.61 7.74
CA LYS A 85 13.29 3.30 8.30
C LYS A 85 13.36 3.32 9.81
N VAL A 86 12.39 3.97 10.43
CA VAL A 86 12.23 4.03 11.88
C VAL A 86 10.85 3.47 12.22
N PRO A 87 10.77 2.32 12.90
CA PRO A 87 9.49 1.78 13.33
C PRO A 87 8.90 2.63 14.46
N ILE A 88 7.62 2.94 14.36
CA ILE A 88 6.89 3.75 15.34
C ILE A 88 5.91 2.90 16.12
N ALA A 89 5.92 3.06 17.44
CA ALA A 89 4.90 2.54 18.33
C ALA A 89 4.13 3.73 18.90
N PHE A 90 2.96 4.02 18.32
CA PHE A 90 2.08 5.09 18.82
C PHE A 90 1.42 4.76 20.16
N ARG A 91 1.42 3.48 20.51
CA ARG A 91 0.86 2.91 21.74
C ARG A 91 1.71 1.73 22.19
N ASP A 92 1.66 1.39 23.47
CA ASP A 92 2.48 0.33 24.06
C ASP A 92 2.23 -1.04 23.40
N GLU A 93 1.00 -1.31 22.94
CA GLU A 93 0.66 -2.56 22.27
C GLU A 93 1.35 -2.71 20.90
N LEU A 94 1.84 -1.61 20.32
CA LEU A 94 2.57 -1.62 19.04
C LEU A 94 4.09 -1.80 19.22
N MET A 95 4.60 -1.75 20.45
CA MET A 95 6.03 -1.96 20.75
C MET A 95 6.59 -3.27 20.18
N PRO A 96 5.88 -4.41 20.19
CA PRO A 96 6.38 -5.64 19.58
C PRO A 96 6.77 -5.48 18.11
N HIS A 97 6.10 -4.62 17.34
CA HIS A 97 6.44 -4.40 15.94
C HIS A 97 7.80 -3.70 15.78
N SER A 98 8.09 -2.72 16.63
CA SER A 98 9.39 -2.03 16.64
C SER A 98 10.52 -2.96 17.08
N LEU A 99 10.26 -3.79 18.10
CA LEU A 99 11.23 -4.80 18.57
C LEU A 99 11.56 -5.81 17.46
N LEU A 100 10.54 -6.32 16.76
CA LEU A 100 10.73 -7.23 15.63
C LEU A 100 11.58 -6.60 14.52
N PHE A 101 11.35 -5.32 14.18
CA PHE A 101 12.16 -4.65 13.16
C PHE A 101 13.64 -4.59 13.57
N TYR A 102 13.95 -4.10 14.77
CA TYR A 102 15.34 -3.93 15.18
C TYR A 102 16.08 -5.25 15.43
N ASP A 103 15.39 -6.29 15.87
CA ASP A 103 16.02 -7.61 16.10
C ASP A 103 16.21 -8.40 14.79
N LEU A 104 15.23 -8.36 13.88
CA LEU A 104 15.21 -9.24 12.70
C LEU A 104 15.85 -8.61 11.46
N GLN A 105 15.77 -7.28 11.29
CA GLN A 105 16.31 -6.60 10.12
C GLN A 105 17.83 -6.82 9.94
N PRO A 106 18.68 -6.72 10.98
CA PRO A 106 20.12 -6.95 10.84
C PRO A 106 20.46 -8.40 10.49
N LYS A 107 19.56 -9.34 10.82
CA LYS A 107 19.70 -10.77 10.51
C LYS A 107 19.23 -11.13 9.10
N GLY A 108 18.71 -10.15 8.35
CA GLY A 108 18.10 -10.39 7.04
C GLY A 108 16.82 -11.21 7.10
N ILE A 109 16.15 -11.27 8.25
CA ILE A 109 14.91 -12.03 8.43
C ILE A 109 13.72 -11.11 8.12
N GLY A 110 12.89 -11.52 7.17
CA GLY A 110 11.68 -10.81 6.78
C GLY A 110 10.53 -11.01 7.79
N VAL A 111 9.66 -10.01 7.89
CA VAL A 111 8.42 -10.07 8.67
C VAL A 111 7.23 -9.97 7.71
N HIS A 112 6.25 -10.85 7.89
CA HIS A 112 5.04 -10.92 7.08
C HIS A 112 3.81 -10.70 7.97
N MET A 113 2.83 -9.97 7.46
CA MET A 113 1.55 -9.73 8.11
C MET A 113 0.54 -10.79 7.63
N ILE A 114 -0.10 -11.47 8.58
CA ILE A 114 -1.16 -12.44 8.27
C ILE A 114 -2.52 -11.81 8.60
N SER A 115 -3.40 -11.74 7.61
CA SER A 115 -4.74 -11.14 7.71
C SER A 115 -5.82 -12.20 7.47
N PRO A 116 -6.08 -13.09 8.44
CA PRO A 116 -6.95 -14.24 8.24
C PRO A 116 -8.44 -13.85 8.37
N GLY A 117 -9.28 -14.56 7.62
CA GLY A 117 -10.69 -14.75 7.93
C GLY A 117 -10.88 -15.87 8.96
N PHE A 118 -12.05 -16.50 8.98
CA PHE A 118 -12.32 -17.60 9.91
C PHE A 118 -11.59 -18.88 9.48
N VAL A 119 -10.93 -19.53 10.44
CA VAL A 119 -10.20 -20.79 10.26
C VAL A 119 -10.72 -21.80 11.25
N GLU A 120 -11.08 -22.99 10.76
CA GLU A 120 -11.58 -24.10 11.57
C GLU A 120 -10.48 -24.61 12.51
N THR A 121 -10.61 -24.27 13.79
CA THR A 121 -9.72 -24.63 14.89
C THR A 121 -10.53 -24.92 16.15
N GLU A 122 -9.91 -25.55 17.16
CA GLU A 122 -10.54 -25.73 18.49
C GLU A 122 -10.96 -24.40 19.13
N ALA A 123 -10.24 -23.31 18.86
CA ALA A 123 -10.56 -21.99 19.35
C ALA A 123 -11.85 -21.43 18.72
N THR A 124 -12.02 -21.58 17.40
CA THR A 124 -13.21 -21.09 16.69
C THR A 124 -14.41 -22.03 16.83
N ALA A 125 -14.20 -23.30 17.18
CA ALA A 125 -15.27 -24.27 17.40
C ALA A 125 -16.18 -23.89 18.59
N GLN A 126 -15.71 -23.00 19.46
CA GLN A 126 -16.45 -22.49 20.62
C GLN A 126 -17.31 -21.26 20.29
N ASN A 127 -17.21 -20.71 19.06
CA ASN A 127 -17.99 -19.56 18.65
C ASN A 127 -19.47 -19.94 18.44
N ASP A 128 -20.38 -19.09 18.89
CA ASP A 128 -21.83 -19.27 18.81
C ASP A 128 -22.49 -18.50 17.65
N PHE A 129 -21.69 -17.90 16.77
CA PHE A 129 -22.13 -17.08 15.63
C PHE A 129 -21.72 -17.69 14.29
N GLU A 130 -22.38 -17.25 13.22
CA GLU A 130 -22.07 -17.68 11.86
C GLU A 130 -20.72 -17.13 11.39
N MET A 131 -19.80 -18.01 11.02
CA MET A 131 -18.47 -17.69 10.53
C MET A 131 -18.41 -17.80 8.99
N PRO A 132 -18.74 -16.74 8.24
CA PRO A 132 -18.79 -16.80 6.79
C PRO A 132 -17.41 -17.11 6.20
N ALA A 133 -17.41 -17.95 5.17
CA ALA A 133 -16.20 -18.40 4.47
C ALA A 133 -15.16 -19.06 5.40
N LEU A 134 -15.61 -19.83 6.40
CA LEU A 134 -14.75 -20.70 7.21
C LEU A 134 -13.94 -21.66 6.30
N ILE A 135 -12.63 -21.72 6.51
CA ILE A 135 -11.73 -22.65 5.82
C ILE A 135 -11.02 -23.58 6.81
N SER A 136 -10.51 -24.72 6.33
CA SER A 136 -9.74 -25.64 7.18
C SER A 136 -8.40 -25.04 7.63
N ALA A 137 -7.90 -25.48 8.79
CA ALA A 137 -6.57 -25.11 9.27
C ALA A 137 -5.46 -25.45 8.26
N THR A 138 -5.56 -26.60 7.58
CA THR A 138 -4.61 -27.00 6.53
C THR A 138 -4.63 -26.04 5.35
N THR A 139 -5.81 -25.60 4.91
CA THR A 139 -5.94 -24.61 3.84
C THR A 139 -5.31 -23.28 4.26
N ALA A 140 -5.58 -22.81 5.48
CA ALA A 140 -4.98 -21.57 6.00
C ALA A 140 -3.45 -21.67 6.07
N ALA A 141 -2.91 -22.79 6.56
CA ALA A 141 -1.47 -23.02 6.62
C ALA A 141 -0.81 -22.97 5.22
N ASN A 142 -1.43 -23.59 4.22
CA ASN A 142 -0.92 -23.55 2.84
C ASN A 142 -0.93 -22.13 2.28
N GLU A 143 -2.00 -21.35 2.49
CA GLU A 143 -2.07 -19.95 2.07
C GLU A 143 -0.96 -19.09 2.70
N ILE A 144 -0.66 -19.33 3.99
CA ILE A 144 0.44 -18.67 4.70
C ILE A 144 1.79 -19.05 4.09
N LEU A 145 2.08 -20.35 3.95
CA LEU A 145 3.34 -20.85 3.42
C LEU A 145 3.58 -20.38 1.99
N ASP A 146 2.56 -20.46 1.15
CA ASP A 146 2.63 -20.02 -0.24
C ASP A 146 2.83 -18.51 -0.34
N GLY A 147 2.16 -17.72 0.50
CA GLY A 147 2.34 -16.27 0.58
C GLY A 147 3.76 -15.88 1.00
N ILE A 148 4.30 -16.55 2.03
CA ILE A 148 5.69 -16.37 2.46
C ILE A 148 6.66 -16.72 1.33
N ALA A 149 6.45 -17.86 0.66
CA ALA A 149 7.31 -18.31 -0.45
C ALA A 149 7.30 -17.33 -1.64
N ARG A 150 6.18 -16.65 -1.88
CA ARG A 150 6.06 -15.59 -2.90
C ARG A 150 6.63 -14.23 -2.45
N GLY A 151 7.04 -14.09 -1.19
CA GLY A 151 7.51 -12.83 -0.63
C GLY A 151 6.39 -11.80 -0.43
N GLU A 152 5.13 -12.25 -0.30
CA GLU A 152 4.00 -11.37 -0.02
C GLU A 152 4.11 -10.80 1.40
N PHE A 153 4.12 -9.48 1.55
CA PHE A 153 4.11 -8.87 2.88
C PHE A 153 2.77 -9.03 3.60
N ASP A 154 1.64 -8.72 2.95
CA ASP A 154 0.29 -8.92 3.48
C ASP A 154 -0.34 -10.20 2.91
N ILE A 155 -0.43 -11.23 3.73
CA ILE A 155 -1.00 -12.52 3.38
C ILE A 155 -2.40 -12.62 3.96
N HIS A 156 -3.39 -12.34 3.11
CA HIS A 156 -4.81 -12.42 3.47
C HIS A 156 -5.48 -13.65 2.86
N PHE A 157 -6.43 -14.26 3.58
CA PHE A 157 -7.25 -15.39 3.12
C PHE A 157 -8.56 -15.45 3.91
N PRO A 158 -9.64 -16.07 3.39
CA PRO A 158 -9.76 -16.70 2.07
C PRO A 158 -9.76 -15.67 0.94
N LYS A 159 -9.04 -15.94 -0.16
CA LYS A 159 -8.85 -14.98 -1.26
C LYS A 159 -10.16 -14.54 -1.92
N ARG A 160 -11.12 -15.46 -2.09
CA ARG A 160 -12.45 -15.14 -2.66
C ARG A 160 -13.24 -14.16 -1.79
N PHE A 161 -13.27 -14.41 -0.48
CA PHE A 161 -14.02 -13.58 0.46
C PHE A 161 -13.36 -12.21 0.66
N SER A 162 -12.05 -12.20 0.95
CA SER A 162 -11.29 -10.96 1.08
C SER A 162 -11.29 -10.12 -0.20
N GLY A 163 -11.23 -10.75 -1.38
CA GLY A 163 -11.37 -10.08 -2.67
C GLY A 163 -12.73 -9.43 -2.86
N PHE A 164 -13.82 -10.11 -2.49
CA PHE A 164 -15.17 -9.53 -2.50
C PHE A 164 -15.28 -8.29 -1.61
N LEU A 165 -14.73 -8.35 -0.39
CA LEU A 165 -14.72 -7.20 0.52
C LEU A 165 -13.88 -6.03 -0.03
N LYS A 166 -12.71 -6.32 -0.60
CA LYS A 166 -11.85 -5.31 -1.26
C LYS A 166 -12.58 -4.67 -2.43
N PHE A 167 -13.33 -5.44 -3.23
CA PHE A 167 -14.15 -4.91 -4.31
C PHE A 167 -15.29 -4.02 -3.80
N LEU A 168 -15.99 -4.45 -2.75
CA LEU A 168 -17.09 -3.70 -2.14
C LEU A 168 -16.63 -2.29 -1.68
N ARG A 169 -15.38 -2.16 -1.21
CA ARG A 169 -14.76 -0.87 -0.83
C ARG A 169 -14.59 0.11 -2.00
N LEU A 170 -14.56 -0.37 -3.24
CA LEU A 170 -14.42 0.47 -4.44
C LEU A 170 -15.75 1.04 -4.93
N LEU A 171 -16.88 0.53 -4.42
CA LEU A 171 -18.19 0.94 -4.91
C LEU A 171 -18.57 2.35 -4.41
N PRO A 172 -19.26 3.15 -5.24
CA PRO A 172 -19.90 4.38 -4.79
C PRO A 172 -20.81 4.11 -3.59
N TYR A 173 -20.78 5.01 -2.60
CA TYR A 173 -21.52 4.86 -1.34
C TYR A 173 -22.99 4.45 -1.51
N PRO A 174 -23.79 4.99 -2.46
CA PRO A 174 -25.18 4.54 -2.63
C PRO A 174 -25.31 3.04 -2.92
N ILE A 175 -24.41 2.49 -3.74
CA ILE A 175 -24.41 1.07 -4.11
C ILE A 175 -23.90 0.23 -2.93
N TYR A 176 -22.81 0.66 -2.29
CA TYR A 176 -22.25 0.00 -1.10
C TYR A 176 -23.32 -0.19 0.00
N PHE A 177 -24.01 0.89 0.38
CA PHE A 177 -25.03 0.83 1.43
C PHE A 177 -26.28 0.05 1.01
N TRP A 178 -26.65 0.07 -0.28
CA TRP A 178 -27.73 -0.78 -0.79
C TRP A 178 -27.39 -2.27 -0.66
N ILE A 179 -26.17 -2.68 -1.03
CA ILE A 179 -25.68 -4.05 -0.86
C ILE A 179 -25.65 -4.42 0.63
N LEU A 180 -25.03 -3.59 1.48
CA LEU A 180 -24.91 -3.88 2.91
C LEU A 180 -26.27 -4.13 3.57
N ARG A 181 -27.27 -3.29 3.32
CA ARG A 181 -28.63 -3.46 3.90
C ARG A 181 -29.30 -4.77 3.50
N LYS A 182 -28.89 -5.36 2.38
CA LYS A 182 -29.46 -6.62 1.87
C LYS A 182 -28.82 -7.84 2.53
N PHE A 183 -27.54 -7.75 2.91
CA PHE A 183 -26.74 -8.89 3.37
C PHE A 183 -26.36 -8.84 4.85
N VAL A 184 -26.31 -7.65 5.46
CA VAL A 184 -26.08 -7.47 6.89
C VAL A 184 -27.42 -7.14 7.52
N LYS A 185 -27.98 -8.09 8.28
CA LYS A 185 -29.11 -7.81 9.16
C LYS A 185 -28.59 -6.96 10.32
N ILE A 186 -28.73 -5.64 10.19
CA ILE A 186 -28.65 -4.70 11.31
C ILE A 186 -30.07 -4.42 11.78
#